data_AF-A0A0N0V0R3-F1
#
_entry.id   AF-A0A0N0V0R3-F1
#
_cell.length_a   1.000
_cell.length_b   1.000
_cell.length_c   1.000
_cell.angle_alpha   90.00
_cell.angle_beta   90.00
_cell.angle_gamma   90.00
#
_symmetry.space_group_name_H-M   'P 1'
#
loop_
_entity.id
_entity.type
_entity.pdbx_description
1 polymer ?
#
loop_
_entity_poly.entity_id
_entity_poly.type
_entity_poly.pdbx_seq_one_letter_code
_entity_poly.pdbx_strand_id
1 'polypeptide(L)'
;MFLWIEKKSWLKNDFRKKSNFKTFLVSVVKNRLTDFSRKKYGRVRPPLWIKNMGPLWVGVFLRLCLEQMSIIDVQQSMLTFSDNDQSPKSIIDNAINIILSKVKNCRKAKKVESYIEDDDNIADPFEITPESYYETKERANFMNAIFTAIIGTKTDSIELGENIKKVIQNFQKKLELSTEERLFLKTIYQTGYTIDNAGKMFDWSSDQAHGKLTRIKKRLRTTLEETGLTKELMNFIKS
;
A
#
# COMPACT_ATOMS: atom_id res chain seq x y z
N MET A 1 2.86 -19.29 18.58
CA MET A 1 4.29 -18.89 18.52
C MET A 1 4.47 -17.41 18.89
N PHE A 2 4.32 -17.02 20.17
CA PHE A 2 4.54 -15.64 20.65
C PHE A 2 5.31 -15.59 21.99
N LEU A 3 6.34 -16.43 22.15
CA LEU A 3 7.18 -16.53 23.36
C LEU A 3 7.99 -15.25 23.71
N TRP A 4 7.95 -14.20 22.88
CA TRP A 4 8.73 -12.98 23.08
C TRP A 4 7.96 -11.87 23.82
N ILE A 5 6.63 -11.96 23.90
CA ILE A 5 5.80 -11.00 24.65
C ILE A 5 5.86 -11.28 26.15
N GLU A 6 6.13 -12.52 26.56
CA GLU A 6 6.13 -12.94 27.97
C GLU A 6 7.29 -12.35 28.79
N LYS A 7 8.42 -12.02 28.16
CA LYS A 7 9.49 -11.26 28.83
C LYS A 7 9.17 -9.77 28.81
N LYS A 8 8.17 -9.33 29.58
CA LYS A 8 7.77 -7.92 29.82
C LYS A 8 8.90 -6.99 30.36
N SER A 9 10.13 -7.48 30.53
CA SER A 9 11.25 -6.76 31.16
C SER A 9 11.84 -5.63 30.29
N TRP A 10 11.85 -5.76 28.96
CA TRP A 10 12.52 -4.78 28.08
C TRP A 10 11.78 -3.43 27.99
N LEU A 11 10.45 -3.43 28.17
CA LEU A 11 9.63 -2.20 28.19
C LEU A 11 10.00 -1.25 29.34
N LYS A 12 10.35 -1.81 30.49
CA LYS A 12 10.71 -1.02 31.69
C LYS A 12 12.16 -0.53 31.65
N ASN A 13 13.07 -1.31 31.06
CA ASN A 13 14.51 -1.02 31.15
C ASN A 13 15.01 -0.03 30.07
N ASP A 14 14.33 0.06 28.92
CA ASP A 14 14.81 0.86 27.79
C ASP A 14 14.13 2.24 27.65
N PHE A 15 13.02 2.50 28.35
CA PHE A 15 12.31 3.78 28.25
C PHE A 15 12.94 4.88 29.10
N ARG A 16 13.82 5.69 28.50
CA ARG A 16 14.56 6.77 29.18
C ARG A 16 13.85 8.14 29.19
N LYS A 17 12.52 8.20 29.00
CA LYS A 17 11.70 9.44 28.94
C LYS A 17 12.18 10.54 27.97
N LYS A 18 13.11 10.23 27.04
CA LYS A 18 13.59 11.17 26.01
C LYS A 18 12.60 11.38 24.85
N SER A 19 11.49 10.65 24.84
CA SER A 19 10.41 10.76 23.86
C SER A 19 9.08 10.39 24.53
N ASN A 20 7.95 10.75 23.88
CA ASN A 20 6.64 10.27 24.32
C ASN A 20 6.61 8.72 24.24
N PHE A 21 6.07 8.09 25.29
CA PHE A 21 5.94 6.65 25.41
C PHE A 21 5.31 6.01 24.16
N LYS A 22 4.32 6.65 23.54
CA LYS A 22 3.70 6.16 22.29
C LYS A 22 4.72 6.04 21.15
N THR A 23 5.54 7.07 20.94
CA THR A 23 6.58 7.09 19.90
C THR A 23 7.67 6.08 20.18
N PHE A 24 8.07 5.95 21.45
CA PHE A 24 9.00 4.91 21.89
C PHE A 24 8.45 3.51 21.59
N LEU A 25 7.21 3.22 21.99
CA LEU A 25 6.57 1.92 21.81
C LEU A 25 6.49 1.53 20.33
N VAL A 26 6.00 2.44 19.48
CA VAL A 26 5.92 2.22 18.03
C VAL A 26 7.30 1.92 17.45
N SER A 27 8.32 2.68 17.85
CA SER A 27 9.68 2.50 17.34
C SER A 27 10.28 1.16 17.76
N VAL A 28 10.13 0.78 19.02
CA VAL A 28 10.67 -0.49 19.53
C VAL A 28 9.94 -1.68 18.92
N VAL A 29 8.60 -1.65 18.87
CA VAL A 29 7.81 -2.72 18.26
C VAL A 29 8.16 -2.87 16.78
N LYS A 30 8.23 -1.77 16.03
CA LYS A 30 8.64 -1.78 14.61
C LYS A 30 10.04 -2.38 14.44
N ASN A 31 11.01 -1.94 15.23
CA ASN A 31 12.38 -2.43 15.13
C ASN A 31 12.46 -3.91 15.50
N ARG A 32 11.76 -4.37 16.53
CA ARG A 32 11.72 -5.78 16.94
C ARG A 32 11.04 -6.66 15.92
N LEU A 33 9.92 -6.24 15.33
CA LEU A 33 9.28 -6.95 14.22
C LEU A 33 10.20 -7.02 13.01
N THR A 34 10.91 -5.92 12.72
CA THR A 34 11.89 -5.86 11.63
C THR A 34 13.07 -6.80 11.89
N ASP A 35 13.60 -6.85 13.11
CA ASP A 35 14.71 -7.73 13.47
C ASP A 35 14.30 -9.19 13.54
N PHE A 36 13.11 -9.49 14.04
CA PHE A 36 12.51 -10.82 13.97
C PHE A 36 12.35 -11.26 12.52
N SER A 37 11.80 -10.39 11.67
CA SER A 37 11.66 -10.65 10.24
C SER A 37 13.02 -10.86 9.56
N ARG A 38 14.02 -10.03 9.85
CA ARG A 38 15.39 -10.20 9.33
C ARG A 38 16.05 -11.50 9.82
N LYS A 39 15.82 -11.89 11.06
CA LYS A 39 16.38 -13.12 11.65
C LYS A 39 15.69 -14.37 11.11
N LYS A 40 14.38 -14.30 10.91
CA LYS A 40 13.54 -15.41 10.44
C LYS A 40 13.58 -15.58 8.92
N TYR A 41 13.62 -14.48 8.16
CA TYR A 41 13.48 -14.47 6.69
C TYR A 41 14.72 -13.91 5.95
N GLY A 42 15.72 -13.40 6.66
CA GLY A 42 16.93 -12.81 6.04
C GLY A 42 16.74 -11.37 5.53
N ARG A 43 17.78 -10.80 4.93
CA ARG A 43 17.72 -9.52 4.21
C ARG A 43 17.41 -9.77 2.73
N VAL A 44 16.17 -10.14 2.42
CA VAL A 44 15.79 -10.32 1.01
C VAL A 44 15.67 -8.94 0.37
N ARG A 45 16.65 -8.61 -0.46
CA ARG A 45 16.64 -7.40 -1.30
C ARG A 45 16.48 -7.82 -2.75
N PRO A 46 15.72 -7.05 -3.56
CA PRO A 46 15.72 -7.27 -5.01
C PRO A 46 17.16 -7.21 -5.54
N PRO A 47 17.61 -8.24 -6.28
CA PRO A 47 18.87 -8.21 -7.01
C PRO A 47 19.01 -6.95 -7.86
N LEU A 48 20.24 -6.49 -8.07
CA LEU A 48 20.52 -5.26 -8.82
C LEU A 48 19.92 -5.30 -10.24
N TRP A 49 19.96 -6.47 -10.89
CA TRP A 49 19.39 -6.66 -12.23
C TRP A 49 17.86 -6.46 -12.26
N ILE A 50 17.14 -6.79 -11.18
CA ILE A 50 15.69 -6.55 -11.08
C ILE A 50 15.43 -5.06 -10.92
N LYS A 51 16.25 -4.36 -10.13
CA LYS A 51 16.14 -2.91 -9.97
C LYS A 51 16.40 -2.17 -11.28
N ASN A 52 17.36 -2.63 -12.07
CA ASN A 52 17.69 -2.04 -13.37
C ASN A 52 16.58 -2.24 -14.40
N MET A 53 15.78 -3.31 -14.29
CA MET A 53 14.61 -3.55 -15.14
C MET A 53 13.40 -2.68 -14.78
N GLY A 54 13.46 -1.95 -13.67
CA GLY A 54 12.46 -0.94 -13.29
C GLY A 54 11.44 -1.40 -12.25
N PRO A 55 10.49 -0.51 -11.90
CA PRO A 55 9.61 -0.67 -10.76
C PRO A 55 8.63 -1.84 -10.88
N LEU A 56 8.18 -2.17 -12.09
CA LEU A 56 7.32 -3.33 -12.35
C LEU A 56 8.00 -4.63 -11.91
N TRP A 57 9.25 -4.82 -12.30
CA TRP A 57 10.04 -6.01 -11.97
C TRP A 57 10.31 -6.12 -10.48
N VAL A 58 10.55 -4.99 -9.82
CA VAL A 58 10.66 -4.93 -8.36
C VAL A 58 9.33 -5.32 -7.71
N GLY A 59 8.19 -4.80 -8.19
CA GLY A 59 6.86 -5.13 -7.70
C GLY A 59 6.54 -6.62 -7.80
N VAL A 60 6.81 -7.22 -8.96
CA VAL A 60 6.65 -8.68 -9.19
C VAL A 60 7.54 -9.47 -8.23
N PHE A 61 8.82 -9.09 -8.10
CA PHE A 61 9.76 -9.78 -7.20
C PHE A 61 9.31 -9.76 -5.74
N LEU A 62 8.84 -8.61 -5.24
CA LEU A 62 8.37 -8.49 -3.86
C LEU A 62 7.15 -9.40 -3.62
N ARG A 63 6.13 -9.31 -4.48
CA ARG A 63 4.91 -10.13 -4.31
C ARG A 63 5.20 -11.63 -4.44
N LEU A 64 6.03 -11.99 -5.40
CA LEU A 64 6.26 -13.39 -5.76
C LEU A 64 7.28 -14.10 -4.86
N CYS A 65 8.36 -13.42 -4.46
CA CYS A 65 9.44 -14.04 -3.67
C CYS A 65 9.39 -13.67 -2.18
N LEU A 66 8.87 -12.49 -1.80
CA LEU A 66 8.77 -12.07 -0.40
C LEU A 66 7.40 -12.34 0.21
N GLU A 67 6.35 -11.91 -0.46
CA GLU A 67 4.96 -12.08 0.02
C GLU A 67 4.43 -13.50 -0.29
N GLN A 68 5.16 -14.26 -1.11
CA GLN A 68 4.83 -15.64 -1.52
C GLN A 68 3.45 -15.78 -2.14
N MET A 69 2.94 -14.71 -2.77
CA MET A 69 1.66 -14.73 -3.48
C MET A 69 1.68 -15.74 -4.63
N SER A 70 0.52 -16.33 -4.92
CA SER A 70 0.38 -17.21 -6.08
C SER A 70 0.60 -16.43 -7.37
N ILE A 71 0.96 -17.13 -8.46
CA ILE A 71 1.20 -16.46 -9.75
C ILE A 71 -0.05 -15.68 -10.19
N ILE A 72 -1.23 -16.25 -9.92
CA ILE A 72 -2.53 -15.67 -10.25
C ILE A 72 -2.75 -14.37 -9.46
N ASP A 73 -2.48 -14.38 -8.15
CA ASP A 73 -2.66 -13.20 -7.31
C ASP A 73 -1.65 -12.10 -7.65
N VAL A 74 -0.42 -12.45 -8.04
CA VAL A 74 0.56 -11.48 -8.53
C VAL A 74 0.08 -10.84 -9.83
N GLN A 75 -0.45 -11.61 -10.78
CA GLN A 75 -1.01 -11.07 -12.02
C GLN A 75 -2.18 -10.13 -11.72
N GLN A 76 -3.15 -10.58 -10.93
CA GLN A 76 -4.34 -9.81 -10.59
C GLN A 76 -3.99 -8.52 -9.83
N SER A 77 -3.12 -8.60 -8.83
CA SER A 77 -2.67 -7.46 -8.03
C SER A 77 -1.72 -6.51 -8.75
N MET A 78 -1.14 -6.89 -9.89
CA MET A 78 -0.33 -5.99 -10.71
C MET A 78 -1.16 -5.33 -11.81
N LEU A 79 -2.22 -6.01 -12.28
CA LEU A 79 -3.17 -5.47 -13.28
C LEU A 79 -4.13 -4.43 -12.69
N THR A 80 -4.50 -4.55 -11.41
CA THR A 80 -5.42 -3.61 -10.74
C THR A 80 -4.84 -2.22 -10.50
N PHE A 81 -3.51 -2.04 -10.60
CA PHE A 81 -2.82 -0.78 -10.31
C PHE A 81 -2.32 -0.04 -11.57
N SER A 82 -2.57 -0.57 -12.78
CA SER A 82 -2.19 0.07 -14.03
C SER A 82 -3.40 0.73 -14.69
N ASP A 83 -3.69 1.97 -14.33
CA ASP A 83 -4.75 2.81 -14.93
C ASP A 83 -4.46 3.28 -16.37
N ASN A 84 -3.36 2.85 -16.96
CA ASN A 84 -3.10 3.05 -18.38
C ASN A 84 -3.25 1.71 -19.12
N ASP A 85 -4.14 1.78 -20.11
CA ASP A 85 -4.35 0.86 -21.21
C ASP A 85 -3.12 -0.02 -21.50
N GLN A 86 -3.33 -1.33 -21.43
CA GLN A 86 -2.35 -2.36 -21.80
C GLN A 86 -0.98 -2.26 -21.09
N SER A 87 -0.93 -2.47 -19.77
CA SER A 87 0.21 -3.23 -19.25
C SER A 87 0.01 -4.66 -19.76
N PRO A 88 0.76 -5.13 -20.78
CA PRO A 88 0.41 -6.36 -21.43
C PRO A 88 0.74 -7.45 -20.40
N LYS A 89 -0.27 -8.23 -20.04
CA LYS A 89 -0.16 -9.43 -19.18
C LYS A 89 1.10 -10.24 -19.51
N SER A 90 1.51 -10.28 -20.78
CA SER A 90 2.75 -10.86 -21.28
C SER A 90 4.05 -10.31 -20.64
N ILE A 91 4.16 -9.03 -20.30
CA ILE A 91 5.35 -8.47 -19.62
C ILE A 91 5.39 -8.93 -18.16
N ILE A 92 4.25 -8.98 -17.48
CA ILE A 92 4.17 -9.50 -16.11
C ILE A 92 4.51 -11.00 -16.11
N ASP A 93 3.95 -11.76 -17.05
CA ASP A 93 4.22 -13.19 -17.22
C ASP A 93 5.71 -13.44 -17.52
N ASN A 94 6.29 -12.63 -18.40
CA ASN A 94 7.71 -12.70 -18.71
C ASN A 94 8.58 -12.37 -17.49
N ALA A 95 8.22 -11.34 -16.72
CA ALA A 95 8.92 -11.00 -15.49
C ALA A 95 8.84 -12.14 -14.47
N ILE A 96 7.66 -12.74 -14.27
CA ILE A 96 7.46 -13.90 -13.39
C ILE A 96 8.35 -15.06 -13.81
N ASN A 97 8.35 -15.43 -15.09
CA ASN A 97 9.13 -16.54 -15.63
C ASN A 97 10.65 -16.31 -15.49
N ILE A 98 11.13 -15.09 -15.77
CA ILE A 98 12.55 -14.75 -15.65
C ILE A 98 12.98 -14.71 -14.18
N ILE A 99 12.13 -14.21 -13.28
CA ILE A 99 12.42 -14.18 -11.84
C ILE A 99 12.46 -15.60 -11.27
N LEU A 100 11.48 -16.45 -11.59
CA LEU A 100 11.44 -17.84 -11.13
C LEU A 100 12.64 -18.66 -11.65
N SER A 101 13.05 -18.46 -12.91
CA SER A 101 14.18 -19.18 -13.49
C SER A 101 15.54 -18.71 -12.95
N LYS A 102 15.74 -17.41 -12.74
CA LYS A 102 17.04 -16.86 -12.30
C LYS A 102 17.21 -16.83 -10.78
N VAL A 103 16.13 -16.66 -10.02
CA VAL A 103 16.20 -16.53 -8.55
C VAL A 103 16.00 -17.90 -7.89
N LYS A 104 17.09 -18.66 -7.76
CA LYS A 104 17.12 -20.03 -7.17
C LYS A 104 16.54 -20.18 -5.75
N ASN A 105 16.35 -19.08 -5.03
CA ASN A 105 15.79 -19.05 -3.67
C ASN A 105 14.48 -18.25 -3.59
N CYS A 106 13.88 -17.91 -4.73
CA CYS A 106 12.54 -17.35 -4.74
C CYS A 106 11.59 -18.41 -4.14
N ARG A 107 10.76 -18.01 -3.17
CA ARG A 107 9.81 -18.91 -2.46
C ARG A 107 10.41 -20.03 -1.59
N LYS A 108 11.70 -20.00 -1.24
CA LYS A 108 12.22 -20.95 -0.24
C LYS A 108 11.69 -20.60 1.15
N ALA A 109 10.52 -21.13 1.49
CA ALA A 109 10.23 -21.56 2.85
C ALA A 109 11.20 -22.70 3.17
N LYS A 110 12.13 -22.51 4.10
CA LYS A 110 12.81 -23.66 4.73
C LYS A 110 11.71 -24.48 5.41
N LYS A 111 11.64 -25.78 5.07
CA LYS A 111 10.72 -26.80 5.60
C LYS A 111 9.98 -26.32 6.85
N VAL A 112 8.70 -25.96 6.67
CA VAL A 112 7.75 -26.12 7.77
C VAL A 112 7.68 -27.63 7.96
N GLU A 113 8.20 -28.14 9.06
CA GLU A 113 7.85 -29.48 9.51
C GLU A 113 6.35 -29.46 9.76
N SER A 114 5.58 -29.95 8.79
CA SER A 114 4.16 -30.21 8.94
C SER A 114 4.04 -31.42 9.85
N TYR A 115 3.72 -31.18 11.12
CA TYR A 115 2.95 -32.15 11.87
C TYR A 115 1.57 -32.17 11.20
N ILE A 116 1.34 -33.20 10.40
CA ILE A 116 -0.01 -33.55 9.97
C ILE A 116 -0.62 -34.21 11.20
N GLU A 117 -1.37 -33.44 11.99
CA GLU A 117 -2.42 -34.01 12.82
C GLU A 117 -3.66 -34.02 11.93
N ASP A 118 -4.12 -35.23 11.60
CA ASP A 118 -5.36 -35.47 10.86
C ASP A 118 -6.53 -34.97 11.71
N ASP A 119 -6.99 -33.74 11.44
CA ASP A 119 -8.26 -33.19 11.92
C ASP A 119 -9.08 -32.78 10.68
N ASP A 120 -10.04 -33.62 10.33
CA ASP A 120 -10.93 -33.53 9.15
C ASP A 120 -11.96 -32.39 9.25
N ASN A 121 -11.57 -31.21 9.74
CA ASN A 121 -12.38 -29.99 9.70
C ASN A 121 -11.51 -28.74 9.50
N ILE A 122 -10.73 -28.73 8.43
CA ILE A 122 -10.13 -27.48 7.92
C ILE A 122 -11.19 -26.77 7.08
N ALA A 123 -11.99 -25.92 7.74
CA ALA A 123 -12.68 -24.85 7.03
C ALA A 123 -11.61 -23.96 6.37
N ASP A 124 -11.72 -23.79 5.05
CA ASP A 124 -10.79 -22.99 4.25
C ASP A 124 -10.79 -21.53 4.73
N PRO A 125 -9.65 -20.98 5.19
CA PRO A 125 -9.54 -19.58 5.61
C PRO A 125 -9.81 -18.54 4.51
N PHE A 126 -10.08 -18.96 3.26
CA PHE A 126 -10.24 -18.11 2.08
C PHE A 126 -11.65 -18.06 1.48
N GLU A 127 -12.69 -18.62 2.10
CA GLU A 127 -14.07 -18.37 1.65
C GLU A 127 -14.50 -16.93 2.01
N ILE A 128 -14.12 -15.98 1.14
CA ILE A 128 -14.72 -14.65 1.10
C ILE A 128 -16.19 -14.87 0.75
N THR A 129 -17.08 -14.64 1.70
CA THR A 129 -18.52 -14.69 1.42
C THR A 129 -18.85 -13.70 0.30
N PRO A 130 -19.81 -14.01 -0.58
CA PRO A 130 -20.22 -13.09 -1.64
C PRO A 130 -20.50 -11.67 -1.13
N GLU A 131 -21.06 -11.56 0.08
CA GLU A 131 -21.32 -10.28 0.76
C GLU A 131 -20.03 -9.52 1.12
N SER A 132 -19.00 -10.20 1.65
CA SER A 132 -17.70 -9.59 1.95
C SER A 132 -16.99 -9.09 0.67
N TYR A 133 -17.17 -9.80 -0.44
CA TYR A 133 -16.65 -9.37 -1.74
C TYR A 133 -17.32 -8.08 -2.23
N TYR A 134 -18.65 -7.98 -2.15
CA TYR A 134 -19.38 -6.76 -2.53
C TYR A 134 -19.00 -5.57 -1.66
N GLU A 135 -18.89 -5.76 -0.35
CA GLU A 135 -18.51 -4.70 0.56
C GLU A 135 -17.08 -4.20 0.29
N THR A 136 -16.14 -5.12 0.05
CA THR A 136 -14.76 -4.79 -0.31
C THR A 136 -14.70 -4.04 -1.65
N LYS A 137 -15.53 -4.43 -2.62
CA LYS A 137 -15.63 -3.79 -3.93
C LYS A 137 -16.22 -2.38 -3.83
N GLU A 138 -17.27 -2.18 -3.03
CA GLU A 138 -17.84 -0.85 -2.79
C GLU A 138 -16.85 0.09 -2.11
N ARG A 139 -16.11 -0.40 -1.11
CA ARG A 139 -15.04 0.38 -0.45
C ARG A 139 -13.95 0.78 -1.44
N ALA A 140 -13.52 -0.14 -2.29
CA ALA A 140 -12.53 0.14 -3.34
C ALA A 140 -13.04 1.20 -4.32
N ASN A 141 -14.30 1.10 -4.76
CA ASN A 141 -14.92 2.08 -5.64
C ASN A 141 -15.02 3.46 -5.01
N PHE A 142 -15.38 3.55 -3.73
CA PHE A 142 -15.43 4.81 -2.98
C PHE A 142 -14.05 5.47 -2.85
N MET A 143 -13.04 4.69 -2.49
CA MET A 143 -11.66 5.18 -2.37
C MET A 143 -11.10 5.63 -3.71
N ASN A 144 -11.41 4.90 -4.79
CA ASN A 144 -11.04 5.29 -6.15
C ASN A 144 -11.74 6.59 -6.56
N ALA A 145 -13.01 6.79 -6.21
CA ALA A 145 -13.75 8.02 -6.50
C ALA A 145 -13.15 9.26 -5.81
N ILE A 146 -12.68 9.11 -4.58
CA ILE A 146 -11.99 10.20 -3.86
C ILE A 146 -10.64 10.48 -4.51
N PHE A 147 -9.90 9.42 -4.87
CA PHE A 147 -8.59 9.56 -5.48
C PHE A 147 -8.66 10.25 -6.85
N THR A 148 -9.62 9.86 -7.69
CA THR A 148 -9.88 10.50 -8.99
C THR A 148 -10.34 11.94 -8.81
N ALA A 149 -11.11 12.24 -7.78
CA ALA A 149 -11.50 13.61 -7.45
C ALA A 149 -10.33 14.51 -7.03
N ILE A 150 -9.29 13.95 -6.40
CA ILE A 150 -8.10 14.71 -5.99
C ILE A 150 -7.14 14.92 -7.17
N ILE A 151 -6.94 13.90 -8.00
CA ILE A 151 -5.92 13.91 -9.07
C ILE A 151 -6.50 14.44 -10.40
N GLY A 152 -7.81 14.39 -10.58
CA GLY A 152 -8.50 14.91 -11.76
C GLY A 152 -8.39 14.02 -13.00
N THR A 153 -8.09 12.73 -12.85
CA THR A 153 -8.15 11.75 -13.94
C THR A 153 -9.63 11.46 -14.25
N LYS A 154 -10.03 11.66 -15.52
CA LYS A 154 -11.34 11.19 -16.00
C LYS A 154 -11.35 9.66 -15.90
N THR A 155 -12.25 9.11 -15.09
CA THR A 155 -12.60 7.69 -15.13
C THR A 155 -14.08 7.60 -15.45
N ASP A 156 -14.35 6.95 -16.57
CA ASP A 156 -15.68 6.55 -16.98
C ASP A 156 -16.30 5.63 -15.91
N SER A 157 -17.58 5.86 -15.63
CA SER A 157 -18.49 4.93 -14.94
C SER A 157 -18.00 4.31 -13.62
N ILE A 158 -17.85 5.10 -12.55
CA ILE A 158 -17.97 4.53 -11.19
C ILE A 158 -19.43 4.66 -10.76
N GLU A 159 -20.14 3.54 -10.64
CA GLU A 159 -21.48 3.46 -10.06
C GLU A 159 -21.39 3.75 -8.56
N LEU A 160 -21.40 5.05 -8.21
CA LEU A 160 -21.60 5.50 -6.83
C LEU A 160 -23.03 6.00 -6.67
N GLY A 161 -23.61 5.76 -5.49
CA GLY A 161 -24.89 6.36 -5.11
C GLY A 161 -24.89 7.87 -5.31
N GLU A 162 -26.02 8.42 -5.78
CA GLU A 162 -26.13 9.83 -6.18
C GLU A 162 -25.70 10.84 -5.11
N ASN A 163 -25.88 10.48 -3.83
CA ASN A 163 -25.47 11.32 -2.70
C ASN A 163 -23.95 11.49 -2.63
N ILE A 164 -23.20 10.40 -2.76
CA ILE A 164 -21.74 10.42 -2.73
C ILE A 164 -21.19 11.21 -3.91
N LYS A 165 -21.80 11.07 -5.09
CA LYS A 165 -21.42 11.83 -6.29
C LYS A 165 -21.56 13.34 -6.07
N LYS A 166 -22.64 13.78 -5.41
CA LYS A 166 -22.85 15.20 -5.06
C LYS A 166 -21.82 15.71 -4.04
N VAL A 167 -21.52 14.92 -3.01
CA VAL A 167 -20.51 15.25 -2.00
C VAL A 167 -19.11 15.37 -2.64
N ILE A 168 -18.75 14.44 -3.53
CA ILE A 168 -17.48 14.47 -4.28
C ILE A 168 -17.42 15.67 -5.23
N GLN A 169 -18.50 16.01 -5.94
CA GLN A 169 -18.53 17.20 -6.80
C GLN A 169 -18.39 18.50 -6.00
N ASN A 170 -19.02 18.60 -4.83
CA ASN A 170 -18.85 19.74 -3.93
C ASN A 170 -17.40 19.83 -3.41
N PHE A 171 -16.78 18.69 -3.13
CA PHE A 171 -15.38 18.63 -2.77
C PHE A 171 -14.45 19.07 -3.92
N GLN A 172 -14.69 18.60 -5.15
CA GLN A 172 -13.93 19.03 -6.32
C GLN A 172 -14.03 20.54 -6.57
N LYS A 173 -15.23 21.13 -6.39
CA LYS A 173 -15.43 22.59 -6.56
C LYS A 173 -14.68 23.40 -5.51
N LYS A 174 -14.61 22.93 -4.27
CA LYS A 174 -13.88 23.60 -3.18
C LYS A 174 -12.37 23.33 -3.21
N LEU A 175 -11.94 22.22 -3.82
CA LEU A 175 -10.54 21.83 -3.85
C LEU A 175 -9.82 22.53 -5.00
N GLU A 176 -9.30 23.71 -4.68
CA GLU A 176 -8.40 24.45 -5.58
C GLU A 176 -6.98 23.88 -5.50
N LEU A 177 -6.70 22.85 -6.29
CA LEU A 177 -5.34 22.36 -6.56
C LEU A 177 -4.89 22.83 -7.94
N SER A 178 -3.71 23.46 -7.98
CA SER A 178 -3.05 23.78 -9.26
C SER A 178 -2.64 22.52 -10.02
N THR A 179 -2.46 22.64 -11.33
CA THR A 179 -2.02 21.53 -12.19
C THR A 179 -0.69 20.93 -11.73
N GLU A 180 0.25 21.78 -11.30
CA GLU A 180 1.54 21.34 -10.74
C GLU A 180 1.38 20.53 -9.46
N GLU A 181 0.49 20.94 -8.55
CA GLU A 181 0.25 20.22 -7.30
C GLU A 181 -0.41 18.87 -7.55
N ARG A 182 -1.32 18.79 -8.52
CA ARG A 182 -1.93 17.51 -8.94
C ARG A 182 -0.89 16.59 -9.54
N LEU A 183 -0.03 17.11 -10.42
CA LEU A 183 1.05 16.32 -11.03
C LEU A 183 2.03 15.84 -9.96
N PHE A 184 2.41 16.70 -9.01
CA PHE A 184 3.29 16.34 -7.90
C PHE A 184 2.69 15.23 -7.01
N LEU A 185 1.39 15.32 -6.68
CA LEU A 185 0.69 14.25 -5.96
C LEU A 185 0.66 12.95 -6.77
N LYS A 186 0.42 13.04 -8.08
CA LYS A 186 0.45 11.89 -9.00
C LYS A 186 1.82 11.21 -8.97
N THR A 187 2.90 11.98 -9.01
CA THR A 187 4.26 11.44 -9.02
C THR A 187 4.59 10.68 -7.72
N ILE A 188 4.14 11.19 -6.58
CA ILE A 188 4.37 10.55 -5.28
C ILE A 188 3.50 9.29 -5.12
N TYR A 189 2.20 9.41 -5.35
CA TYR A 189 1.23 8.37 -4.96
C TYR A 189 0.91 7.37 -6.06
N GLN A 190 0.91 7.77 -7.34
CA GLN A 190 0.71 6.82 -8.45
C GLN A 190 2.02 6.21 -8.91
N THR A 191 3.08 7.01 -9.09
CA THR A 191 4.35 6.48 -9.61
C THR A 191 5.34 6.04 -8.52
N GLY A 192 5.05 6.31 -7.25
CA GLY A 192 5.85 5.81 -6.12
C GLY A 192 7.20 6.51 -5.91
N TYR A 193 7.40 7.71 -6.46
CA TYR A 193 8.64 8.46 -6.23
C TYR A 193 8.72 8.96 -4.79
N THR A 194 9.93 8.99 -4.25
CA THR A 194 10.21 9.69 -2.99
C THR A 194 9.96 11.19 -3.16
N ILE A 195 9.53 11.86 -2.09
CA ILE A 195 9.20 13.30 -2.09
C ILE A 195 10.34 14.14 -2.68
N ASP A 196 11.59 13.82 -2.33
CA ASP A 196 12.77 14.52 -2.86
C ASP A 196 12.94 14.36 -4.38
N ASN A 197 12.80 13.13 -4.88
CA ASN A 197 12.90 12.87 -6.32
C ASN A 197 11.73 13.46 -7.10
N ALA A 198 10.52 13.45 -6.53
CA ALA A 198 9.39 14.15 -7.11
C ALA A 198 9.65 15.67 -7.14
N GLY A 199 10.17 16.26 -6.06
CA GLY A 199 10.48 17.70 -5.98
C GLY A 199 11.52 18.15 -7.00
N LYS A 200 12.55 17.32 -7.24
CA LYS A 200 13.55 17.58 -8.29
C LYS A 200 12.96 17.68 -9.70
N MET A 201 11.83 16.99 -9.99
CA MET A 201 11.17 17.10 -11.29
C MET A 201 10.47 18.45 -11.51
N PHE A 202 10.30 19.25 -10.45
CA PHE A 202 9.69 20.58 -10.48
C PHE A 202 10.69 21.68 -10.10
N ASP A 203 12.00 21.39 -10.11
CA ASP A 203 13.06 22.29 -9.67
C ASP A 203 12.90 22.80 -8.22
N TRP A 204 12.30 21.98 -7.34
CA TRP A 204 12.15 22.29 -5.93
C TRP A 204 13.26 21.65 -5.09
N SER A 205 13.75 22.40 -4.10
CA SER A 205 14.58 21.83 -3.03
C SER A 205 13.78 20.85 -2.17
N SER A 206 14.48 19.98 -1.44
CA SER A 206 13.86 18.99 -0.52
C SER A 206 12.90 19.69 0.46
N ASP A 207 13.34 20.77 1.11
CA ASP A 207 12.52 21.53 2.06
C ASP A 207 11.26 22.12 1.40
N GLN A 208 11.38 22.64 0.17
CA GLN A 208 10.24 23.16 -0.60
C GLN A 208 9.25 22.05 -0.96
N ALA A 209 9.73 20.88 -1.40
CA ALA A 209 8.88 19.74 -1.75
C ALA A 209 8.11 19.22 -0.52
N HIS A 210 8.79 19.07 0.62
CA HIS A 210 8.17 18.69 1.89
C HIS A 210 7.19 19.75 2.39
N GLY A 211 7.55 21.04 2.28
CA GLY A 211 6.70 22.17 2.64
C GLY A 211 5.42 22.22 1.79
N LYS A 212 5.54 22.09 0.46
CA LYS A 212 4.40 22.02 -0.45
C LYS A 212 3.50 20.84 -0.13
N LEU A 213 4.05 19.63 0.03
CA LEU A 213 3.26 18.45 0.39
C LEU A 213 2.47 18.65 1.69
N THR A 214 3.09 19.28 2.68
CA THR A 214 2.45 19.55 3.97
C THR A 214 1.28 20.51 3.83
N ARG A 215 1.44 21.59 3.05
CA ARG A 215 0.37 22.56 2.77
C ARG A 215 -0.78 21.94 1.98
N ILE A 216 -0.46 21.14 0.96
CA ILE A 216 -1.45 20.40 0.16
C ILE A 216 -2.25 19.45 1.06
N LYS A 217 -1.59 18.66 1.91
CA LYS A 217 -2.26 17.77 2.87
C LYS A 217 -3.15 18.51 3.85
N LYS A 218 -2.68 19.65 4.37
CA LYS A 218 -3.47 20.49 5.28
C LYS A 218 -4.73 21.00 4.58
N ARG A 219 -4.60 21.53 3.36
CA ARG A 219 -5.73 21.99 2.55
C ARG A 219 -6.72 20.86 2.28
N LEU A 220 -6.24 19.71 1.79
CA LEU A 220 -7.07 18.52 1.57
C LEU A 220 -7.86 18.13 2.82
N ARG A 221 -7.20 18.10 3.99
CA ARG A 221 -7.84 17.77 5.25
C ARG A 221 -8.94 18.76 5.61
N THR A 222 -8.66 20.06 5.54
CA THR A 222 -9.65 21.11 5.85
C THR A 222 -10.85 21.01 4.89
N THR A 223 -10.59 20.84 3.59
CA THR A 223 -11.67 20.71 2.59
C THR A 223 -12.50 19.44 2.80
N LEU A 224 -11.88 18.32 3.19
CA LEU A 224 -12.59 17.06 3.52
C LEU A 224 -13.46 17.19 4.78
N GLU A 225 -12.97 17.94 5.79
CA GLU A 225 -13.72 18.20 7.02
C GLU A 225 -14.93 19.11 6.76
N GLU A 226 -14.77 20.14 5.92
CA GLU A 226 -15.84 21.08 5.54
C GLU A 226 -16.93 20.48 4.65
N THR A 227 -16.61 19.47 3.85
CA THR A 227 -17.58 18.82 2.95
C THR A 227 -18.31 17.66 3.62
N GLY A 228 -17.96 17.30 4.85
CA GLY A 228 -18.55 16.16 5.56
C GLY A 228 -18.07 14.79 5.06
N LEU A 229 -17.16 14.75 4.08
CA LEU A 229 -16.58 13.53 3.53
C LEU A 229 -15.86 12.70 4.60
N THR A 230 -15.30 13.35 5.64
CA THR A 230 -14.68 12.64 6.77
C THR A 230 -15.67 11.78 7.56
N LYS A 231 -16.94 12.20 7.67
CA LYS A 231 -17.97 11.42 8.37
C LYS A 231 -18.41 10.21 7.54
N GLU A 232 -18.57 10.40 6.23
CA GLU A 232 -18.85 9.28 5.33
C GLU A 232 -17.69 8.29 5.29
N LEU A 233 -16.44 8.75 5.18
CA LEU A 233 -15.24 7.91 5.27
C LEU A 233 -15.17 7.12 6.59
N MET A 234 -15.49 7.75 7.72
CA MET A 234 -15.50 7.08 9.02
C MET A 234 -16.60 6.01 9.11
N ASN A 235 -17.74 6.23 8.48
CA ASN A 235 -18.81 5.23 8.43
C ASN A 235 -18.41 4.03 7.56
N PHE A 236 -17.75 4.27 6.42
CA PHE A 236 -17.25 3.22 5.53
C PHE A 236 -16.04 2.42 6.08
N ILE A 237 -15.27 2.99 7.01
CA ILE A 237 -14.14 2.30 7.66
C ILE A 237 -14.59 1.47 8.88
N LYS A 238 -15.75 1.80 9.47
CA LYS A 238 -16.27 1.16 10.69
C LYS A 238 -17.32 0.08 10.45
N SER A 239 -18.00 0.07 9.30
CA SER A 239 -18.69 -1.16 8.86
C SER A 239 -17.66 -2.21 8.51
#